data_AF-A0AAN6T733-F1
#
_entry.id   AF-A0AAN6T733-F1
#
_cell.length_a   1.000
_cell.length_b   1.000
_cell.length_c   1.000
_cell.angle_alpha   90.00
_cell.angle_beta   90.00
_cell.angle_gamma   90.00
#
_symmetry.space_group_name_H-M   'P 1'
#
loop_
_entity.id
_entity.type
_entity.pdbx_description
1 polymer ?
#
loop_
_entity_poly.entity_id
_entity_poly.type
_entity_poly.pdbx_seq_one_letter_code
_entity_poly.pdbx_strand_id
1 'polypeptide(L)'
;MEREAFYRRAVADASSLTQAEINLIFGWVSPEEDEQICRANANGKTRAELIAIAATNPEQLTKVESELVQRSQALLTDLRREATNPIHNLPPGLKTLDELAARAQIVMEEALSWNRDPLREEAYQAVWNALDDQERRAIIAAQNRLMQIMDEELAEEERKYPRRMQQPELPEGYVRD
;
A
#
# COMPACT_ATOMS: atom_id res chain seq x y z
N MET A 1 -10.65 -18.47 18.84
CA MET A 1 -9.72 -19.41 19.48
C MET A 1 -8.56 -19.80 18.54
N GLU A 2 -8.76 -19.93 17.22
CA GLU A 2 -7.68 -20.23 16.26
C GLU A 2 -6.75 -19.03 15.96
N ARG A 3 -7.27 -17.80 15.92
CA ARG A 3 -6.51 -16.59 15.56
C ARG A 3 -5.44 -16.19 16.58
N GLU A 4 -5.78 -16.21 17.87
CA GLU A 4 -4.84 -15.88 18.93
C GLU A 4 -3.66 -16.88 18.96
N ALA A 5 -3.96 -18.19 18.79
CA ALA A 5 -2.94 -19.23 18.70
C ALA A 5 -2.02 -19.02 17.47
N PHE A 6 -2.61 -18.63 16.34
CA PHE A 6 -1.88 -18.27 15.13
C PHE A 6 -0.89 -17.12 15.37
N TYR A 7 -1.33 -16.01 15.98
CA TYR A 7 -0.46 -14.87 16.28
C TYR A 7 0.61 -15.21 17.32
N ARG A 8 0.27 -15.96 18.38
CA ARG A 8 1.26 -16.42 19.35
C ARG A 8 2.36 -17.26 18.70
N ARG A 9 2.02 -18.10 17.72
CA ARG A 9 3.00 -18.85 16.94
C ARG A 9 3.86 -17.93 16.08
N ALA A 10 3.26 -16.95 15.41
CA ALA A 10 4.00 -15.96 14.62
C ALA A 10 5.01 -15.17 15.46
N VAL A 11 4.62 -14.78 16.69
CA VAL A 11 5.50 -14.09 17.65
C VAL A 11 6.62 -15.01 18.15
N ALA A 12 6.30 -16.27 18.46
CA ALA A 12 7.27 -17.21 19.01
C ALA A 12 8.31 -17.66 17.98
N ASP A 13 7.88 -17.94 16.75
CA ASP A 13 8.75 -18.37 15.65
C ASP A 13 8.11 -18.01 14.29
N ALA A 14 8.39 -16.81 13.81
CA ALA A 14 7.92 -16.35 12.51
C ALA A 14 8.46 -17.19 11.33
N SER A 15 9.62 -17.84 11.48
CA SER A 15 10.20 -18.68 10.43
C SER A 15 9.43 -20.00 10.22
N SER A 16 8.61 -20.39 11.19
CA SER A 16 7.72 -21.55 11.10
C SER A 16 6.48 -21.32 10.22
N LEU A 17 6.21 -20.07 9.81
CA LEU A 17 5.04 -19.73 9.02
C LEU A 17 5.24 -20.05 7.53
N THR A 18 4.16 -20.51 6.91
CA THR A 18 4.08 -20.65 5.45
C THR A 18 3.86 -19.29 4.78
N GLN A 19 4.14 -19.19 3.48
CA GLN A 19 3.89 -17.95 2.72
C GLN A 19 2.42 -17.51 2.77
N ALA A 20 1.46 -18.45 2.73
CA ALA A 20 0.04 -18.15 2.83
C ALA A 20 -0.32 -17.52 4.19
N GLU A 21 0.31 -18.00 5.27
CA GLU A 21 0.11 -17.47 6.61
C GLU A 21 0.75 -16.08 6.79
N ILE A 22 1.94 -15.88 6.21
CA ILE A 22 2.58 -14.55 6.13
C ILE A 22 1.67 -13.57 5.38
N ASN A 23 1.10 -14.00 4.26
CA ASN A 23 0.18 -13.19 3.47
C ASN A 23 -1.06 -12.78 4.28
N LEU A 24 -1.60 -13.67 5.13
CA LEU A 24 -2.73 -13.34 6.01
C LEU A 24 -2.36 -12.25 7.05
N ILE A 25 -1.15 -12.30 7.62
CA ILE A 25 -0.69 -11.30 8.60
C ILE A 25 -0.56 -9.91 7.96
N PHE A 26 0.02 -9.86 6.77
CA PHE A 26 0.22 -8.60 6.06
C PHE A 26 -0.99 -8.13 5.23
N GLY A 27 -1.97 -9.02 4.98
CA GLY A 27 -3.04 -8.76 4.01
C GLY A 27 -2.52 -8.72 2.57
N TRP A 28 -1.49 -9.52 2.26
CA TRP A 28 -0.94 -9.65 0.91
C TRP A 28 -1.71 -10.69 0.09
N VAL A 29 -1.70 -10.52 -1.23
CA VAL A 29 -2.24 -11.50 -2.18
C VAL A 29 -1.29 -12.68 -2.39
N SER A 30 -1.73 -13.74 -3.08
CA SER A 30 -0.85 -14.87 -3.38
C SER A 30 0.34 -14.44 -4.25
N PRO A 31 1.48 -15.14 -4.22
CA PRO A 31 2.62 -14.83 -5.09
C PRO A 31 2.27 -14.82 -6.59
N GLU A 32 1.38 -15.72 -7.02
CA GLU A 32 0.92 -15.81 -8.40
C GLU A 32 0.05 -14.61 -8.80
N GLU A 33 -0.86 -14.21 -7.91
CA GLU A 33 -1.68 -13.00 -8.09
C GLU A 33 -0.80 -11.75 -8.13
N ASP A 34 0.17 -11.63 -7.21
CA ASP A 34 1.08 -10.48 -7.14
C ASP A 34 1.95 -10.37 -8.41
N GLU A 35 2.46 -11.50 -8.91
CA GLU A 35 3.24 -11.54 -10.15
C GLU A 35 2.40 -11.13 -11.37
N GLN A 36 1.13 -11.55 -11.44
CA GLN A 36 0.21 -11.13 -12.49
C GLN A 36 -0.06 -9.63 -12.42
N ILE A 37 -0.32 -9.09 -11.22
CA ILE A 37 -0.55 -7.66 -11.00
C ILE A 37 0.70 -6.84 -11.37
N CYS A 38 1.90 -7.31 -11.03
CA CYS A 38 3.15 -6.65 -11.41
C CYS A 38 3.29 -6.57 -12.93
N ARG A 39 3.15 -7.70 -13.64
CA ARG A 39 3.30 -7.72 -15.11
C ARG A 39 2.29 -6.82 -15.82
N ALA A 40 1.06 -6.83 -15.33
CA ALA A 40 -0.04 -5.99 -15.79
C ALA A 40 0.28 -4.49 -15.72
N ASN A 41 0.89 -4.06 -14.62
CA ASN A 41 0.96 -2.63 -14.25
C ASN A 41 2.35 -2.01 -14.35
N ALA A 42 3.41 -2.82 -14.42
CA ALA A 42 4.79 -2.37 -14.42
C ALA A 42 5.48 -2.55 -15.78
N ASN A 43 4.75 -2.35 -16.88
CA ASN A 43 5.26 -2.53 -18.25
C ASN A 43 5.89 -3.92 -18.47
N GLY A 44 5.24 -4.97 -17.94
CA GLY A 44 5.71 -6.35 -18.06
C GLY A 44 6.77 -6.79 -17.05
N LYS A 45 7.24 -5.91 -16.16
CA LYS A 45 8.18 -6.28 -15.09
C LYS A 45 7.56 -7.24 -14.08
N THR A 46 8.35 -8.19 -13.65
CA THR A 46 8.06 -9.16 -12.59
C THR A 46 8.25 -8.54 -11.21
N ARG A 47 7.71 -9.19 -10.17
CA ARG A 47 7.97 -8.77 -8.79
C ARG A 47 9.46 -8.74 -8.48
N ALA A 48 10.20 -9.76 -8.91
CA ALA A 48 11.63 -9.88 -8.64
C ALA A 48 12.43 -8.74 -9.27
N GLU A 49 12.08 -8.32 -10.49
CA GLU A 49 12.71 -7.17 -11.15
C GLU A 49 12.41 -5.87 -10.41
N LEU A 50 11.17 -5.66 -9.97
CA LEU A 50 10.80 -4.49 -9.17
C LEU A 50 11.56 -4.43 -7.84
N ILE A 51 11.70 -5.57 -7.15
CA ILE A 51 12.52 -5.70 -5.93
C ILE A 51 13.99 -5.38 -6.22
N ALA A 52 14.53 -5.87 -7.34
CA ALA A 52 15.91 -5.59 -7.72
C ALA A 52 16.14 -4.11 -8.04
N ILE A 53 15.21 -3.45 -8.74
CA ILE A 53 15.26 -2.01 -9.01
C ILE A 53 15.16 -1.24 -7.69
N ALA A 54 14.19 -1.54 -6.84
CA ALA A 54 14.03 -0.89 -5.54
C ALA A 54 15.28 -1.02 -4.65
N ALA A 55 15.96 -2.16 -4.69
CA ALA A 55 17.16 -2.40 -3.91
C ALA A 55 18.41 -1.68 -4.45
N THR A 56 18.44 -1.31 -5.73
CA THR A 56 19.65 -0.78 -6.40
C THR A 56 19.51 0.67 -6.87
N ASN A 57 18.38 1.03 -7.46
CA ASN A 57 18.10 2.33 -8.06
C ASN A 57 16.61 2.72 -7.81
N PRO A 58 16.20 2.91 -6.54
CA PRO A 58 14.79 3.17 -6.20
C PRO A 58 14.22 4.42 -6.85
N GLU A 59 15.04 5.41 -7.20
CA GLU A 59 14.64 6.65 -7.88
C GLU A 59 14.04 6.40 -9.28
N GLN A 60 14.35 5.26 -9.91
CA GLN A 60 13.83 4.88 -11.22
C GLN A 60 12.41 4.29 -11.15
N LEU A 61 11.93 3.94 -9.96
CA LEU A 61 10.57 3.46 -9.78
C LEU A 61 9.58 4.59 -10.04
N THR A 62 8.59 4.30 -10.86
CA THR A 62 7.37 5.11 -10.95
C THR A 62 6.52 4.99 -9.69
N LYS A 63 5.49 5.83 -9.56
CA LYS A 63 4.52 5.77 -8.44
C LYS A 63 3.89 4.38 -8.33
N VAL A 64 3.35 3.87 -9.43
CA VAL A 64 2.72 2.55 -9.53
C VAL A 64 3.71 1.44 -9.19
N GLU A 65 4.93 1.48 -9.74
CA GLU A 65 5.95 0.47 -9.43
C GLU A 65 6.37 0.50 -7.95
N SER A 66 6.41 1.69 -7.34
CA SER A 66 6.70 1.86 -5.91
C SER A 66 5.60 1.24 -5.03
N GLU A 67 4.34 1.36 -5.43
CA GLU A 67 3.20 0.72 -4.75
C GLU A 67 3.20 -0.81 -4.92
N LEU A 68 3.58 -1.30 -6.10
CA LEU A 68 3.66 -2.74 -6.41
C LEU A 68 4.75 -3.46 -5.60
N VAL A 69 5.91 -2.82 -5.42
CA VAL A 69 6.99 -3.37 -4.57
C VAL A 69 6.49 -3.66 -3.15
N GLN A 70 5.58 -2.81 -2.64
CA GLN A 70 4.92 -2.94 -1.33
C GLN A 70 3.80 -4.01 -1.32
N ARG A 71 3.82 -4.97 -2.26
CA ARG A 71 2.89 -6.11 -2.40
C ARG A 71 1.44 -5.66 -2.60
N SER A 72 1.25 -4.62 -3.41
CA SER A 72 -0.05 -4.24 -3.98
C SER A 72 -1.16 -3.84 -2.98
N GLN A 73 -0.91 -3.71 -1.67
CA GLN A 73 -1.97 -3.38 -0.70
C GLN A 73 -2.52 -1.96 -0.91
N ALA A 74 -1.64 -0.98 -1.16
CA ALA A 74 -2.05 0.38 -1.51
C ALA A 74 -2.80 0.43 -2.84
N LEU A 75 -2.31 -0.30 -3.85
CA LEU A 75 -2.96 -0.44 -5.15
C LEU A 75 -4.35 -1.08 -5.03
N LEU A 76 -4.52 -2.13 -4.21
CA LEU A 76 -5.82 -2.75 -3.92
C LEU A 76 -6.75 -1.81 -3.15
N THR A 77 -6.20 -0.99 -2.24
CA THR A 77 -6.93 0.06 -1.51
C THR A 77 -7.47 1.12 -2.47
N ASP A 78 -6.61 1.60 -3.35
CA ASP A 78 -6.94 2.66 -4.30
C ASP A 78 -7.88 2.15 -5.39
N LEU A 79 -7.69 0.92 -5.88
CA LEU A 79 -8.60 0.31 -6.85
C LEU A 79 -9.97 -0.03 -6.24
N ARG A 80 -10.05 -0.36 -4.94
CA ARG A 80 -11.33 -0.44 -4.22
C ARG A 80 -12.00 0.93 -4.15
N ARG A 81 -11.24 1.97 -3.80
CA ARG A 81 -11.74 3.36 -3.74
C ARG A 81 -12.28 3.79 -5.10
N GLU A 82 -11.54 3.53 -6.18
CA GLU A 82 -11.94 3.83 -7.56
C GLU A 82 -13.14 2.99 -8.00
N ALA A 83 -13.25 1.73 -7.61
CA ALA A 83 -14.44 0.93 -7.90
C ALA A 83 -15.69 1.42 -7.16
N THR A 84 -15.53 1.94 -5.93
CA THR A 84 -16.63 2.57 -5.19
C THR A 84 -16.99 3.98 -5.70
N ASN A 85 -16.11 4.60 -6.47
CA ASN A 85 -16.32 5.94 -7.04
C ASN A 85 -15.58 6.03 -8.39
N PRO A 86 -16.21 5.59 -9.50
CA PRO A 86 -15.53 5.34 -10.77
C PRO A 86 -14.97 6.63 -11.36
N ILE A 87 -13.68 6.86 -11.15
CA ILE A 87 -12.89 7.82 -11.89
C ILE A 87 -11.94 6.98 -12.73
N HIS A 88 -12.22 6.90 -14.02
CA HIS A 88 -11.59 6.04 -15.01
C HIS A 88 -10.06 5.89 -14.89
N ASN A 89 -9.57 4.66 -14.70
CA ASN A 89 -8.66 3.92 -15.61
C ASN A 89 -8.18 2.63 -14.92
N LEU A 90 -8.55 1.48 -15.47
CA LEU A 90 -8.10 0.18 -14.98
C LEU A 90 -6.65 -0.13 -15.37
N PRO A 91 -5.86 -0.73 -14.45
CA PRO A 91 -4.77 -1.64 -14.78
C PRO A 91 -5.05 -2.59 -15.96
N PRO A 92 -4.13 -2.73 -16.93
CA PRO A 92 -4.28 -3.72 -18.00
C PRO A 92 -4.12 -5.15 -17.45
N GLY A 93 -5.11 -6.04 -17.62
CA GLY A 93 -4.96 -7.49 -17.31
C GLY A 93 -5.98 -8.08 -16.34
N LEU A 94 -6.85 -7.26 -15.75
CA LEU A 94 -8.02 -7.71 -15.00
C LEU A 94 -9.27 -7.57 -15.89
N LYS A 95 -10.19 -8.54 -15.81
CA LYS A 95 -11.34 -8.60 -16.73
C LYS A 95 -12.35 -7.49 -16.46
N THR A 96 -12.52 -7.07 -15.21
CA THR A 96 -13.38 -5.95 -14.79
C THR A 96 -12.90 -5.29 -13.48
N LEU A 97 -13.24 -4.02 -13.24
CA LEU A 97 -13.05 -3.33 -11.95
C LEU A 97 -13.72 -4.08 -10.80
N ASP A 98 -14.90 -4.64 -11.07
CA ASP A 98 -15.75 -5.27 -10.08
C ASP A 98 -15.12 -6.53 -9.47
N GLU A 99 -14.39 -7.33 -10.27
CA GLU A 99 -13.70 -8.53 -9.78
C GLU A 99 -12.55 -8.17 -8.83
N LEU A 100 -11.77 -7.15 -9.19
CA LEU A 100 -10.68 -6.67 -8.35
C LEU A 100 -11.19 -5.98 -7.09
N ALA A 101 -12.25 -5.18 -7.21
CA ALA A 101 -12.87 -4.47 -6.10
C ALA A 101 -13.50 -5.42 -5.07
N ALA A 102 -14.21 -6.46 -5.54
CA ALA A 102 -14.76 -7.49 -4.67
C ALA A 102 -13.64 -8.23 -3.93
N ARG A 103 -12.52 -8.52 -4.61
CA ARG A 103 -11.37 -9.18 -3.98
C ARG A 103 -10.66 -8.27 -2.98
N ALA A 104 -10.44 -7.00 -3.32
CA ALA A 104 -9.87 -6.01 -2.42
C ALA A 104 -10.76 -5.79 -1.18
N GLN A 105 -12.09 -5.80 -1.36
CA GLN A 105 -13.04 -5.76 -0.25
C GLN A 105 -12.85 -6.95 0.68
N ILE A 106 -12.77 -8.18 0.15
CA ILE A 106 -12.58 -9.40 0.96
C ILE A 106 -11.25 -9.33 1.72
N VAL A 107 -10.15 -9.01 1.03
CA VAL A 107 -8.81 -8.90 1.65
C VAL A 107 -8.79 -7.82 2.74
N MET A 108 -9.48 -6.70 2.53
CA MET A 108 -9.58 -5.64 3.52
C MET A 108 -10.49 -5.97 4.69
N GLU A 109 -11.64 -6.59 4.46
CA GLU A 109 -12.53 -7.03 5.55
C GLU A 109 -11.85 -8.10 6.39
N GLU A 110 -11.10 -9.01 5.76
CA GLU A 110 -10.21 -9.91 6.45
C GLU A 110 -9.16 -9.11 7.23
N ALA A 111 -8.32 -8.27 6.61
CA ALA A 111 -7.33 -7.47 7.33
C ALA A 111 -7.92 -6.63 8.49
N LEU A 112 -9.06 -5.96 8.29
CA LEU A 112 -9.74 -5.15 9.31
C LEU A 112 -10.33 -6.00 10.44
N SER A 113 -10.87 -7.19 10.13
CA SER A 113 -11.33 -8.09 11.17
C SER A 113 -10.18 -8.63 12.01
N TRP A 114 -8.97 -8.66 11.46
CA TRP A 114 -7.73 -9.07 12.12
C TRP A 114 -7.08 -7.94 12.95
N ASN A 115 -7.36 -6.66 12.63
CA ASN A 115 -6.89 -5.46 13.36
C ASN A 115 -7.38 -5.31 14.81
N ARG A 116 -8.32 -6.14 15.26
CA ARG A 116 -8.91 -6.03 16.62
C ARG A 116 -8.17 -6.86 17.68
N ASP A 117 -7.18 -7.65 17.27
CA ASP A 117 -6.43 -8.50 18.18
C ASP A 117 -5.17 -7.77 18.68
N PRO A 118 -4.96 -7.64 20.00
CA PRO A 118 -3.79 -6.95 20.54
C PRO A 118 -2.45 -7.60 20.14
N LEU A 119 -2.44 -8.90 19.82
CA LEU A 119 -1.23 -9.61 19.40
C LEU A 119 -0.89 -9.41 17.92
N ARG A 120 -1.77 -8.78 17.13
CA ARG A 120 -1.53 -8.58 15.69
C ARG A 120 -0.27 -7.74 15.45
N GLU A 121 -0.09 -6.65 16.20
CA GLU A 121 1.05 -5.76 15.98
C GLU A 121 2.38 -6.46 16.28
N GLU A 122 2.41 -7.24 17.36
CA GLU A 122 3.57 -8.05 17.72
C GLU A 122 3.85 -9.14 16.66
N ALA A 123 2.82 -9.82 16.17
CA ALA A 123 2.94 -10.81 15.11
C ALA A 123 3.41 -10.16 13.79
N TYR A 124 2.84 -9.01 13.42
CA TYR A 124 3.26 -8.24 12.25
C TYR A 124 4.74 -7.88 12.35
N GLN A 125 5.18 -7.34 13.48
CA GLN A 125 6.58 -6.96 13.69
C GLN A 125 7.51 -8.18 13.69
N ALA A 126 7.11 -9.29 14.31
CA ALA A 126 7.89 -10.53 14.33
C ALA A 126 8.09 -11.08 12.91
N VAL A 127 7.02 -11.13 12.11
CA VAL A 127 7.09 -11.59 10.72
C VAL A 127 7.86 -10.61 9.85
N TRP A 128 7.64 -9.30 10.00
CA TRP A 128 8.42 -8.27 9.32
C TRP A 128 9.92 -8.41 9.61
N ASN A 129 10.26 -8.76 10.85
CA ASN A 129 11.63 -8.98 11.27
C ASN A 129 12.24 -10.25 10.65
N ALA A 130 11.42 -11.26 10.36
CA ALA A 130 11.83 -12.52 9.75
C ALA A 130 11.83 -12.52 8.21
N LEU A 131 11.31 -11.47 7.56
CA LEU A 131 11.42 -11.31 6.11
C LEU A 131 12.88 -11.26 5.66
N ASP A 132 13.10 -11.67 4.41
CA ASP A 132 14.41 -11.54 3.77
C ASP A 132 14.89 -10.09 3.77
N ASP A 133 16.18 -9.89 4.09
CA ASP A 133 16.79 -8.57 4.25
C ASP A 133 16.75 -7.75 2.95
N GLN A 134 16.87 -8.39 1.79
CA GLN A 134 16.80 -7.71 0.51
C GLN A 134 15.37 -7.28 0.21
N GLU A 135 14.39 -8.17 0.41
CA GLU A 135 12.97 -7.82 0.21
C GLU A 135 12.53 -6.67 1.13
N ARG A 136 12.88 -6.73 2.42
CA ARG A 136 12.56 -5.67 3.37
C ARG A 136 13.18 -4.32 2.99
N ARG A 137 14.46 -4.30 2.60
CA ARG A 137 15.13 -3.07 2.15
C ARG A 137 14.50 -2.50 0.89
N ALA A 138 14.12 -3.37 -0.05
CA ALA A 138 13.42 -2.96 -1.27
C ALA A 138 12.05 -2.33 -0.95
N ILE A 139 11.27 -2.93 -0.03
CA ILE A 139 9.98 -2.37 0.40
C ILE A 139 10.16 -0.98 1.03
N ILE A 140 11.14 -0.81 1.93
CA ILE A 140 11.44 0.49 2.56
C ILE A 140 11.88 1.52 1.51
N ALA A 141 12.75 1.13 0.58
CA ALA A 141 13.24 2.03 -0.47
C ALA A 141 12.11 2.49 -1.40
N ALA A 142 11.23 1.57 -1.80
CA ALA A 142 10.06 1.89 -2.61
C ALA A 142 9.06 2.79 -1.86
N GLN A 143 8.83 2.56 -0.57
CA GLN A 143 7.99 3.43 0.25
C GLN A 143 8.54 4.85 0.33
N ASN A 144 9.84 5.00 0.55
CA ASN A 144 10.50 6.31 0.56
C ASN A 144 10.39 7.02 -0.79
N ARG A 145 10.53 6.27 -1.90
CA ARG A 145 10.35 6.84 -3.25
C ARG A 145 8.91 7.30 -3.48
N LEU A 146 7.93 6.50 -3.08
CA LEU A 146 6.52 6.85 -3.19
C LEU A 146 6.21 8.16 -2.45
N MET A 147 6.70 8.29 -1.21
CA MET A 147 6.53 9.52 -0.43
C MET A 147 7.14 10.75 -1.12
N GLN A 148 8.35 10.62 -1.68
CA GLN A 148 8.97 11.71 -2.44
C GLN A 148 8.15 12.13 -3.65
N ILE A 149 7.61 11.16 -4.41
CA ILE A 149 6.75 11.44 -5.57
C ILE A 149 5.48 12.19 -5.10
N MET A 150 4.85 11.75 -4.02
CA MET A 150 3.65 12.40 -3.48
C MET A 150 3.93 13.83 -2.99
N ASP A 151 5.07 14.05 -2.34
CA ASP A 151 5.50 15.39 -1.90
C ASP A 151 5.78 16.31 -3.09
N GLU A 152 6.40 15.80 -4.16
CA GLU A 152 6.64 16.52 -5.41
C GLU A 152 5.32 16.89 -6.12
N GLU A 153 4.38 15.95 -6.20
CA GLU A 153 3.03 16.16 -6.74
C GLU A 153 2.27 17.24 -5.96
N LEU A 154 2.29 17.16 -4.62
CA LEU A 154 1.65 18.15 -3.75
C LEU A 154 2.28 19.54 -3.93
N ALA A 155 3.60 19.63 -3.98
CA ALA A 155 4.30 20.89 -4.18
C ALA A 155 3.99 21.51 -5.55
N GLU A 156 3.81 20.69 -6.60
CA GLU A 156 3.40 21.17 -7.92
C GLU A 156 1.93 21.64 -7.93
N GLU A 157 1.03 20.93 -7.25
CA GLU A 157 -0.35 21.38 -7.07
C GLU A 157 -0.43 22.72 -6.33
N GLU A 158 0.37 22.92 -5.28
CA GLU A 158 0.43 24.19 -4.56
C GLU A 158 0.96 25.34 -5.41
N ARG A 159 1.91 25.09 -6.33
CA ARG A 159 2.37 26.09 -7.32
C ARG A 159 1.28 26.43 -8.32
N LYS A 160 0.53 25.43 -8.77
CA LYS A 160 -0.53 25.58 -9.78
C LYS A 160 -1.79 26.24 -9.23
N TYR A 161 -2.13 25.93 -7.99
CA TYR A 161 -3.27 26.47 -7.26
C TYR A 161 -2.81 27.04 -5.92
N PRO A 162 -2.09 28.17 -5.93
CA PRO A 162 -1.69 28.82 -4.69
C PRO A 162 -2.96 29.10 -3.89
N ARG A 163 -3.08 28.49 -2.71
CA ARG A 163 -4.24 28.69 -1.83
C ARG A 163 -4.40 30.20 -1.67
N ARG A 164 -5.49 30.76 -2.21
CA ARG A 164 -5.92 32.10 -1.81
C ARG A 164 -6.24 32.00 -0.33
N MET A 165 -5.28 32.34 0.53
CA MET A 165 -5.59 32.82 1.86
C MET A 165 -6.36 34.13 1.67
N GLN A 166 -7.65 34.03 1.39
CA GLN A 166 -8.57 35.07 1.81
C GLN A 166 -8.54 35.01 3.33
N GLN A 167 -7.66 35.82 3.94
CA GLN A 167 -8.00 36.39 5.23
C GLN A 167 -9.38 37.02 5.02
N PRO A 168 -10.41 36.67 5.81
CA PRO A 168 -11.56 37.55 5.87
C PRO A 168 -11.02 38.88 6.42
N GLU A 169 -10.97 39.90 5.56
CA GLU A 169 -10.86 41.28 6.03
C GLU A 169 -12.02 41.47 7.01
N LEU A 170 -11.69 41.52 8.30
CA LEU A 170 -12.65 41.95 9.31
C LEU A 170 -13.09 43.35 8.88
N PRO A 171 -14.40 43.62 8.77
CA PRO A 171 -14.85 44.94 8.37
C PRO A 171 -14.32 45.97 9.38
N GLU A 172 -13.54 46.92 8.87
CA GLU A 172 -13.14 48.12 9.61
C GLU A 172 -14.41 48.91 9.95
N GLY A 173 -14.92 48.74 11.16
CA GLY A 173 -16.09 49.49 11.59
C GLY A 173 -16.90 48.88 12.73
N TYR A 174 -16.29 48.73 13.91
CA TYR A 174 -17.04 48.84 15.15
C TYR A 174 -16.27 49.77 16.09
N VAL A 175 -16.41 51.07 15.83
CA VAL A 175 -16.16 52.11 16.82
C VAL A 175 -17.18 51.90 17.94
N ARG A 176 -16.70 51.64 19.16
CA ARG A 176 -17.51 51.79 20.36
C ARG A 176 -17.50 53.27 20.72
N ASP A 177 -18.65 53.91 20.60
CA ASP A 177 -19.04 55.04 21.44
C ASP A 177 -20.00 54.53 22.53
#